data_AF-A0A2G4FT30-F1
#
_entry.id   AF-A0A2G4FT30-F1
#
_cell.length_a   1.000
_cell.length_b   1.000
_cell.length_c   1.000
_cell.angle_alpha   90.00
_cell.angle_beta   90.00
_cell.angle_gamma   90.00
#
_symmetry.space_group_name_H-M   'P 1'
#
loop_
_entity.id
_entity.type
_entity.pdbx_description
1 polymer ?
#
loop_
_entity_poly.entity_id
_entity_poly.type
_entity_poly.pdbx_seq_one_letter_code
_entity_poly.pdbx_strand_id
1 'polypeptide(L)'
;MRHALRYAGNFEKNFMKLTSASTSFEGSDGQQHEYAPWPQGVDGLCISFMEKAGKKFVAVRIADGTSDVVLHNEMVLVPGEHFGFGVHLSGTPTVVEDNLAIMKLLEDAAKKNVGHGDELLQIRARFKAANTK
;
A
#
# COMPACT_ATOMS: atom_id res chain seq x y z
N MET A 1 15.44 -4.40 -0.10
CA MET A 1 14.90 -3.17 0.52
C MET A 1 13.92 -3.62 1.60
N ARG A 2 13.58 -2.74 2.55
CA ARG A 2 12.59 -2.98 3.58
C ARG A 2 11.36 -2.16 3.25
N HIS A 3 10.27 -2.85 2.93
CA HIS A 3 8.97 -2.27 2.58
C HIS A 3 8.05 -2.29 3.79
N ALA A 4 6.99 -1.48 3.77
CA ALA A 4 5.99 -1.49 4.82
C ALA A 4 4.57 -1.50 4.27
N LEU A 5 3.70 -2.29 4.89
CA LEU A 5 2.26 -2.26 4.71
C LEU A 5 1.60 -1.73 5.98
N ARG A 6 0.69 -0.76 5.85
CA ARG A 6 -0.02 -0.16 7.00
C ARG A 6 -1.52 -0.12 6.77
N TYR A 7 -2.27 -0.43 7.82
CA TYR A 7 -3.73 -0.33 7.81
C TYR A 7 -4.20 1.14 7.78
N ALA A 8 -5.18 1.41 6.93
CA ALA A 8 -5.78 2.74 6.73
C ALA A 8 -7.32 2.71 6.86
N GLY A 9 -7.87 1.74 7.59
CA GLY A 9 -9.29 1.67 7.91
C GLY A 9 -10.14 0.80 6.98
N ASN A 10 -11.46 0.95 7.13
CA ASN A 10 -12.44 0.29 6.27
C ASN A 10 -12.56 1.03 4.91
N PHE A 11 -12.57 0.26 3.82
CA PHE A 11 -12.57 0.76 2.45
C PHE A 11 -13.81 1.61 2.14
N GLU A 12 -15.00 1.09 2.44
CA GLU A 12 -16.27 1.72 2.08
C GLU A 12 -16.46 3.08 2.77
N LYS A 13 -15.90 3.26 3.96
CA LYS A 13 -15.93 4.52 4.70
C LYS A 13 -14.89 5.54 4.26
N ASN A 14 -13.69 5.08 3.90
CA ASN A 14 -12.50 5.93 3.85
C ASN A 14 -11.97 6.19 2.45
N PHE A 15 -12.13 5.27 1.50
CA PHE A 15 -11.42 5.35 0.21
C PHE A 15 -11.79 6.58 -0.61
N MET A 16 -13.07 6.93 -0.69
CA MET A 16 -13.54 8.11 -1.44
C MET A 16 -13.03 9.44 -0.88
N LYS A 17 -12.57 9.47 0.38
CA LYS A 17 -12.03 10.66 1.05
C LYS A 17 -10.50 10.64 1.12
N LEU A 18 -9.87 9.56 0.65
CA LEU A 18 -8.44 9.35 0.76
C LEU A 18 -7.70 10.30 -0.17
N THR A 19 -6.69 10.97 0.37
CA THR A 19 -5.76 11.82 -0.37
C THR A 19 -4.32 11.48 0.00
N SER A 20 -3.35 11.99 -0.75
CA SER A 20 -1.94 11.92 -0.36
C SER A 20 -1.64 12.71 0.92
N ALA A 21 -2.50 13.64 1.33
CA ALA A 21 -2.36 14.39 2.59
C ALA A 21 -3.01 13.67 3.79
N SER A 22 -3.80 12.62 3.57
CA SER A 22 -4.48 11.92 4.67
C SER A 22 -3.46 11.28 5.63
N THR A 23 -3.69 11.48 6.93
CA THR A 23 -2.92 10.90 8.04
C THR A 23 -3.77 10.10 9.02
N SER A 24 -5.09 10.05 8.82
CA SER A 24 -6.05 9.38 9.69
C SER A 24 -7.14 8.63 8.90
N PHE A 25 -7.95 7.84 9.59
CA PHE A 25 -9.14 7.20 9.05
C PHE A 25 -10.29 7.16 10.05
N GLU A 26 -11.52 7.06 9.55
CA GLU A 26 -12.70 6.77 10.37
C GLU A 26 -12.77 5.28 10.69
N GLY A 27 -12.81 4.96 11.99
CA GLY A 27 -12.93 3.61 12.53
C GLY A 27 -14.36 3.05 12.45
N SER A 28 -14.50 1.79 12.86
CA SER A 28 -15.81 1.14 13.00
C SER A 28 -16.63 1.76 14.14
N ASP A 29 -15.96 2.32 15.14
CA ASP A 29 -16.54 3.11 16.24
C ASP A 29 -17.01 4.52 15.82
N GLY A 30 -16.79 4.90 14.56
CA GLY A 30 -17.12 6.23 14.02
C GLY A 30 -16.16 7.34 14.45
N GLN A 31 -15.08 7.02 15.17
CA GLN A 31 -14.06 7.99 15.57
C GLN A 31 -12.95 8.09 14.54
N GLN A 32 -12.20 9.19 14.58
CA GLN A 32 -10.98 9.35 13.79
C GLN A 32 -9.80 8.70 14.51
N HIS A 33 -9.04 7.88 13.79
CA HIS A 33 -7.83 7.21 14.26
C HIS A 33 -6.66 7.64 13.39
N GLU A 34 -5.57 8.10 14.02
CA GLU A 34 -4.33 8.38 13.30
C GLU A 34 -3.74 7.10 12.72
N TYR A 35 -3.11 7.22 11.57
CA TYR A 35 -2.33 6.12 11.01
C TYR A 35 -1.17 5.78 11.94
N ALA A 36 -0.91 4.48 12.10
CA ALA A 36 0.32 4.04 12.73
C ALA A 36 1.55 4.63 12.01
N PRO A 37 2.63 4.98 12.73
CA PRO A 37 3.85 5.45 12.09
C PRO A 37 4.45 4.32 11.24
N TRP A 38 5.16 4.67 10.17
CA TRP A 38 5.93 3.67 9.41
C TRP A 38 7.01 3.05 10.32
N PRO A 39 7.27 1.73 10.23
CA PRO A 39 8.35 1.10 10.97
C PRO A 39 9.71 1.74 10.70
N GLN A 40 10.61 1.71 11.68
CA GLN A 40 11.96 2.21 11.50
C GLN A 40 12.77 1.36 10.50
N GLY A 41 13.63 2.04 9.74
CA GLY A 41 14.51 1.41 8.76
C GLY A 41 13.79 0.88 7.52
N VAL A 42 12.58 1.38 7.22
CA VAL A 42 11.92 1.21 5.93
C VAL A 42 12.59 2.14 4.93
N ASP A 43 13.14 1.57 3.86
CA ASP A 43 13.88 2.27 2.80
C ASP A 43 13.36 1.94 1.40
N GLY A 44 12.24 1.21 1.30
CA GLY A 44 11.54 0.92 0.06
C GLY A 44 10.12 1.47 0.05
N LEU A 45 9.22 0.78 -0.67
CA LEU A 45 7.82 1.18 -0.78
C LEU A 45 7.06 1.14 0.56
N CYS A 46 6.25 2.18 0.76
CA CYS A 46 5.24 2.30 1.81
C CYS A 46 3.85 2.15 1.20
N ILE A 47 3.12 1.10 1.58
CA ILE A 47 1.81 0.76 1.05
C ILE A 47 0.76 0.91 2.15
N SER A 48 -0.26 1.73 1.91
CA SER A 48 -1.44 1.73 2.77
C SER A 48 -2.50 0.79 2.21
N PHE A 49 -3.12 0.01 3.08
CA PHE A 49 -4.18 -0.92 2.73
C PHE A 49 -5.42 -0.71 3.60
N MET A 50 -6.58 -1.03 3.05
CA MET A 50 -7.87 -0.97 3.73
C MET A 50 -8.52 -2.36 3.77
N GLU A 51 -9.38 -2.56 4.75
CA GLU A 51 -10.27 -3.73 4.79
C GLU A 51 -11.56 -3.42 4.02
N LYS A 52 -11.83 -4.22 2.99
CA LYS A 52 -13.03 -4.17 2.16
C LYS A 52 -13.98 -5.28 2.57
N ALA A 53 -15.28 -5.08 2.34
CA ALA A 53 -16.31 -6.07 2.64
C ALA A 53 -15.95 -7.48 2.11
N GLY A 54 -16.28 -8.50 2.92
CA GLY A 54 -15.93 -9.90 2.63
C GLY A 54 -14.52 -10.32 3.06
N LYS A 55 -13.93 -9.64 4.07
CA LYS A 55 -12.61 -9.93 4.64
C LYS A 55 -11.47 -9.86 3.61
N LYS A 56 -11.54 -8.91 2.69
CA LYS A 56 -10.51 -8.68 1.67
C LYS A 56 -9.69 -7.47 2.06
N PHE A 57 -8.37 -7.57 1.96
CA PHE A 57 -7.50 -6.41 2.07
C PHE A 57 -7.19 -5.87 0.68
N VAL A 58 -7.21 -4.55 0.54
CA VAL A 58 -6.93 -3.86 -0.72
C VAL A 58 -5.87 -2.79 -0.51
N ALA A 59 -4.86 -2.74 -1.36
CA ALA A 59 -3.95 -1.60 -1.45
C ALA A 59 -4.71 -0.40 -2.03
N VAL A 60 -4.47 0.77 -1.46
CA VAL A 60 -5.17 2.01 -1.83
C VAL A 60 -4.21 3.18 -2.04
N ARG A 61 -2.97 3.09 -1.53
CA ARG A 61 -1.96 4.14 -1.67
C ARG A 61 -0.56 3.53 -1.65
N ILE A 62 0.33 4.01 -2.52
CA ILE A 62 1.70 3.53 -2.66
C ILE A 62 2.64 4.74 -2.73
N ALA A 63 3.68 4.75 -1.89
CA ALA A 63 4.71 5.78 -1.87
C ALA A 63 6.12 5.17 -1.89
N ASP A 64 7.08 5.88 -2.47
CA ASP A 64 8.51 5.49 -2.54
C ASP A 64 9.46 6.56 -1.98
N GLY A 65 8.92 7.50 -1.20
CA GLY A 65 9.65 8.66 -0.65
C GLY A 65 9.87 9.79 -1.65
N THR A 66 9.64 9.58 -2.95
CA THR A 66 9.67 10.62 -3.99
C THR A 66 8.26 10.94 -4.50
N SER A 67 7.48 9.90 -4.77
CA SER A 67 6.09 9.98 -5.20
C SER A 67 5.18 9.36 -4.15
N ASP A 68 3.94 9.83 -4.11
CA ASP A 68 2.91 9.35 -3.20
C ASP A 68 1.56 9.31 -3.91
N VAL A 69 1.17 8.10 -4.32
CA VAL A 69 0.05 7.88 -5.23
C VAL A 69 -1.11 7.24 -4.49
N VAL A 70 -2.25 7.94 -4.44
CA VAL A 70 -3.53 7.31 -4.13
C VAL A 70 -4.03 6.59 -5.37
N LEU A 71 -4.34 5.30 -5.23
CA LEU A 71 -4.84 4.51 -6.35
C LEU A 71 -6.26 4.97 -6.70
N HIS A 72 -6.53 5.11 -7.99
CA HIS A 72 -7.88 5.37 -8.50
C HIS A 72 -8.78 4.14 -8.34
N ASN A 73 -8.22 2.96 -8.62
CA ASN A 73 -8.82 1.66 -8.40
C ASN A 73 -8.01 0.89 -7.37
N GLU A 74 -8.64 0.46 -6.28
CA GLU A 74 -7.99 -0.29 -5.21
C GLU A 74 -7.53 -1.67 -5.70
N MET A 75 -6.41 -2.20 -5.21
CA MET A 75 -5.90 -3.50 -5.67
C MET A 75 -6.02 -4.55 -4.57
N VAL A 76 -6.67 -5.70 -4.83
CA VAL A 76 -6.78 -6.79 -3.85
C VAL A 76 -5.39 -7.34 -3.52
N LEU A 77 -5.07 -7.40 -2.23
CA LEU A 77 -3.84 -7.97 -1.71
C LEU A 77 -4.00 -9.48 -1.56
N VAL A 78 -3.08 -10.23 -2.17
CA VAL A 78 -3.07 -11.69 -2.18
C VAL A 78 -1.84 -12.16 -1.40
N PRO A 79 -2.02 -12.93 -0.31
CA PRO A 79 -0.92 -13.51 0.44
C PRO A 79 -0.01 -14.36 -0.45
N GLY A 80 1.31 -14.34 -0.21
CA GLY A 80 2.29 -15.03 -1.06
C GLY A 80 2.66 -14.26 -2.32
N GLU A 81 1.71 -13.58 -2.98
CA GLU A 81 1.97 -12.85 -4.22
C GLU A 81 2.42 -11.40 -3.99
N HIS A 82 1.79 -10.70 -3.04
CA HIS A 82 1.96 -9.24 -2.92
C HIS A 82 2.81 -8.81 -1.71
N PHE A 83 2.99 -9.68 -0.73
CA PHE A 83 3.70 -9.37 0.50
C PHE A 83 4.41 -10.59 1.13
N GLY A 84 4.65 -11.64 0.33
CA GLY A 84 5.33 -12.86 0.76
C GLY A 84 4.45 -13.87 1.50
N PHE A 85 4.96 -15.09 1.68
CA PHE A 85 4.31 -16.17 2.44
C PHE A 85 4.50 -15.98 3.95
N GLY A 86 3.49 -16.36 4.74
CA GLY A 86 3.56 -16.31 6.21
C GLY A 86 3.46 -14.90 6.82
N VAL A 87 3.37 -13.87 5.99
CA VAL A 87 3.17 -12.49 6.42
C VAL A 87 1.68 -12.25 6.68
N HIS A 88 1.36 -11.60 7.80
CA HIS A 88 -0.01 -11.28 8.19
C HIS A 88 -0.25 -9.78 8.19
N LEU A 89 -1.38 -9.36 7.64
CA LEU A 89 -1.85 -7.98 7.67
C LEU A 89 -2.69 -7.77 8.93
N SER A 90 -2.48 -6.64 9.60
CA SER A 90 -3.17 -6.28 10.84
C SER A 90 -3.20 -4.77 11.03
N GLY A 91 -3.77 -4.30 12.14
CA GLY A 91 -3.75 -2.88 12.51
C GLY A 91 -2.34 -2.33 12.77
N THR A 92 -1.36 -3.19 13.07
CA THR A 92 0.06 -2.79 13.19
C THR A 92 0.76 -2.89 11.84
N PRO A 93 1.60 -1.91 11.46
CA PRO A 93 2.35 -1.98 10.21
C PRO A 93 3.25 -3.20 10.13
N THR A 94 3.30 -3.80 8.94
CA THR A 94 4.07 -5.02 8.67
C THR A 94 5.23 -4.69 7.75
N VAL A 95 6.44 -5.12 8.11
CA VAL A 95 7.64 -4.98 7.26
C VAL A 95 7.72 -6.17 6.32
N VAL A 96 8.05 -5.91 5.05
CA VAL A 96 8.22 -6.93 4.01
C VAL A 96 9.56 -6.70 3.31
N GLU A 97 10.39 -7.74 3.23
CA GLU A 97 11.72 -7.68 2.60
C GLU A 97 11.76 -8.43 1.25
N ASP A 98 10.64 -9.04 0.86
CA ASP A 98 10.48 -9.71 -0.43
C ASP A 98 10.24 -8.69 -1.55
N ASN A 99 11.33 -8.27 -2.19
CA ASN A 99 11.29 -7.34 -3.32
C ASN A 99 10.48 -7.89 -4.51
N LEU A 100 10.41 -9.22 -4.71
CA LEU A 100 9.71 -9.82 -5.85
C LEU A 100 8.19 -9.70 -5.65
N ALA A 101 7.71 -9.99 -4.45
CA ALA A 101 6.29 -9.83 -4.10
C ALA A 101 5.85 -8.36 -4.20
N ILE A 102 6.69 -7.44 -3.73
CA ILE A 102 6.39 -5.99 -3.79
C ILE A 102 6.44 -5.46 -5.23
N MET A 103 7.34 -5.98 -6.07
CA MET A 103 7.35 -5.69 -7.50
C MET A 103 6.04 -6.14 -8.17
N LYS A 104 5.58 -7.35 -7.85
CA LYS A 104 4.32 -7.91 -8.37
C LYS A 104 3.11 -7.07 -7.96
N LEU A 105 3.04 -6.66 -6.68
CA LEU A 105 2.02 -5.73 -6.17
C LEU A 105 2.00 -4.45 -7.01
N LEU A 106 3.15 -3.82 -7.24
CA LEU A 106 3.23 -2.56 -7.99
C LEU A 106 2.80 -2.72 -9.45
N GLU A 107 3.14 -3.83 -10.09
CA GLU A 107 2.71 -4.13 -11.46
C GLU A 107 1.20 -4.33 -11.57
N ASP A 108 0.60 -5.04 -10.63
CA ASP A 108 -0.84 -5.29 -10.64
C ASP A 108 -1.63 -4.04 -10.25
N ALA A 109 -1.10 -3.21 -9.34
CA ALA A 109 -1.65 -1.88 -9.06
C ALA A 109 -1.62 -1.00 -10.32
N ALA A 110 -0.50 -0.94 -11.04
CA ALA A 110 -0.39 -0.16 -12.27
C ALA A 110 -1.36 -0.66 -13.36
N LYS A 111 -1.50 -1.98 -13.55
CA LYS A 111 -2.46 -2.58 -14.50
C LYS A 111 -3.91 -2.27 -14.15
N LYS A 112 -4.26 -2.23 -12.85
CA LYS A 112 -5.61 -1.88 -12.42
C LYS A 112 -5.90 -0.37 -12.52
N ASN A 113 -4.86 0.45 -12.62
CA ASN A 113 -4.92 1.91 -12.66
C ASN A 113 -4.47 2.48 -14.02
N VAL A 114 -4.71 1.76 -15.13
CA VAL A 114 -4.39 2.24 -16.48
C VAL A 114 -5.09 3.58 -16.75
N GLY A 115 -4.34 4.54 -17.31
CA GLY A 115 -4.81 5.92 -17.51
C GLY A 115 -4.61 6.84 -16.30
N HIS A 116 -4.31 6.28 -15.13
CA HIS A 116 -3.99 7.00 -13.88
C HIS A 116 -2.67 6.51 -13.25
N GLY A 117 -1.87 5.76 -14.03
CA GLY A 117 -0.75 4.96 -13.53
C GLY A 117 0.63 5.52 -13.84
N ASP A 118 0.77 6.70 -14.45
CA ASP A 118 2.08 7.22 -14.87
C ASP A 118 3.05 7.36 -13.70
N GLU A 119 2.59 7.88 -12.56
CA GLU A 119 3.39 7.95 -11.34
C GLU A 119 3.72 6.55 -10.79
N LEU A 120 2.81 5.56 -10.88
CA LEU A 120 3.10 4.18 -10.49
C LEU A 120 4.18 3.55 -11.38
N LEU A 121 4.19 3.88 -12.67
CA LEU A 121 5.22 3.44 -13.60
C LEU A 121 6.58 4.10 -13.29
N GLN A 122 6.59 5.34 -12.85
CA GLN A 122 7.79 6.02 -12.38
C GLN A 122 8.33 5.41 -11.08
N ILE A 123 7.46 5.14 -10.10
CA ILE A 123 7.82 4.39 -8.88
C ILE A 123 8.43 3.04 -9.28
N ARG A 124 7.82 2.34 -10.23
CA ARG A 124 8.30 1.03 -10.72
C ARG A 124 9.69 1.11 -11.33
N ALA A 125 9.96 2.14 -12.13
CA ALA A 125 11.27 2.35 -12.74
C ALA A 125 12.35 2.59 -11.68
N ARG A 126 12.08 3.44 -10.69
CA ARG A 126 13.02 3.71 -9.57
C ARG A 126 13.25 2.47 -8.72
N PHE A 127 12.19 1.73 -8.41
CA PHE A 127 12.27 0.48 -7.66
C PHE A 127 13.17 -0.55 -8.36
N LYS A 128 13.01 -0.75 -9.68
CA LYS A 128 13.88 -1.63 -10.46
C LYS A 128 15.33 -1.18 -10.44
N ALA A 129 15.58 0.12 -10.61
CA ALA A 129 16.94 0.67 -10.60
C ALA A 129 17.62 0.49 -9.24
N ALA A 130 16.88 0.59 -8.14
CA ALA A 130 17.38 0.36 -6.78
C ALA A 130 17.66 -1.13 -6.50
N ASN A 131 16.90 -2.06 -7.09
CA ASN A 131 17.03 -3.50 -6.87
C ASN A 131 18.07 -4.18 -7.79
N THR A 132 18.72 -3.43 -8.70
CA THR A 132 19.76 -3.95 -9.61
C THR A 132 21.18 -3.63 -9.10
N LYS A 133 21.28 -2.85 -8.01
CA LYS A 133 22.53 -2.49 -7.34
C LYS A 133 22.77 -3.42 -6.15
#